data_AF-A0A120K8G4-F1
#
_entry.id   AF-A0A120K8G4-F1
#
_cell.length_a   1.000
_cell.length_b   1.000
_cell.length_c   1.000
_cell.angle_alpha   90.00
_cell.angle_beta   90.00
_cell.angle_gamma   90.00
#
_symmetry.space_group_name_H-M   'P 1'
#
loop_
_entity.id
_entity.type
_entity.pdbx_description
1 polymer ?
#
loop_
_entity_poly.entity_id
_entity_poly.type
_entity_poly.pdbx_seq_one_letter_code
_entity_poly.pdbx_strand_id
1 'polypeptide(L)'
;PALKSNWLSSHVLTCFLGYAGFAISFLAAAGQLIMSTEKKDTPVDTLQSFETVTEKTVSFGFLFLTIGIITGSVWANSAWGTYWSWDPKEIWS
;
A
#
# COMPACT_ATOMS: atom_id res chain seq x y z
N PRO A 1 -16.68 1.65 -23.40
CA PRO A 1 -16.85 2.47 -22.18
C PRO A 1 -16.16 1.84 -20.95
N ALA A 2 -14.82 1.78 -20.95
CA ALA A 2 -14.01 1.15 -19.90
C ALA A 2 -13.85 2.02 -18.62
N LEU A 3 -14.20 3.31 -18.72
CA LEU A 3 -14.15 4.31 -17.64
C LEU A 3 -15.46 4.46 -16.84
N LYS A 4 -16.49 3.65 -17.11
CA LYS A 4 -17.79 3.70 -16.39
C LYS A 4 -18.03 2.51 -15.44
N SER A 5 -16.99 1.71 -15.16
CA SER A 5 -17.11 0.57 -14.25
C SER A 5 -16.67 0.98 -12.85
N ASN A 6 -17.56 0.84 -11.86
CA ASN A 6 -17.28 1.10 -10.44
C ASN A 6 -16.05 0.32 -9.94
N TRP A 7 -15.72 -0.79 -10.58
CA TRP A 7 -14.58 -1.64 -10.25
C TRP A 7 -13.22 -0.96 -10.43
N LEU A 8 -13.06 -0.08 -11.42
CA LEU A 8 -11.82 0.69 -11.58
C LEU A 8 -11.59 1.61 -10.38
N SER A 9 -12.66 2.29 -9.94
CA SER A 9 -12.58 3.22 -8.82
C SER A 9 -12.31 2.51 -7.50
N SER A 10 -12.93 1.33 -7.27
CA SER A 10 -12.66 0.51 -6.10
C SER A 10 -11.21 0.02 -6.06
N HIS A 11 -10.67 -0.44 -7.20
CA HIS A 11 -9.27 -0.88 -7.30
C HIS A 11 -8.30 0.26 -6.96
N VAL A 12 -8.44 1.41 -7.64
CA VAL A 12 -7.56 2.58 -7.44
C VAL A 12 -7.63 3.06 -5.99
N LEU A 13 -8.82 3.09 -5.37
CA LEU A 13 -8.97 3.48 -3.97
C LEU A 13 -8.22 2.53 -3.02
N THR A 14 -8.35 1.22 -3.23
CA THR A 14 -7.66 0.23 -2.38
C THR A 14 -6.14 0.29 -2.52
N CYS A 15 -5.63 0.48 -3.75
CA CYS A 15 -4.20 0.68 -3.98
C CYS A 15 -3.70 1.99 -3.32
N PHE A 16 -4.45 3.08 -3.46
CA PHE A 16 -4.09 4.36 -2.84
C PHE A 16 -4.01 4.26 -1.31
N LEU A 17 -4.97 3.59 -0.68
CA LEU A 17 -4.96 3.34 0.76
C LEU A 17 -3.80 2.45 1.19
N GLY A 18 -3.46 1.42 0.40
CA GLY A 18 -2.29 0.57 0.63
C GLY A 18 -0.98 1.35 0.60
N TYR A 19 -0.77 2.16 -0.45
CA TYR A 19 0.42 3.01 -0.59
C TYR A 19 0.50 4.09 0.49
N ALA A 20 -0.62 4.69 0.88
CA ALA A 20 -0.67 5.63 1.99
C ALA A 20 -0.19 4.99 3.30
N GLY A 21 -0.61 3.74 3.56
CA GLY A 21 -0.12 2.97 4.71
C GLY A 21 1.39 2.75 4.67
N PHE A 22 1.94 2.31 3.53
CA PHE A 22 3.39 2.13 3.40
C PHE A 22 4.17 3.44 3.50
N ALA A 23 3.64 4.55 2.98
CA ALA A 23 4.27 5.86 3.09
C ALA A 23 4.35 6.33 4.55
N ILE A 24 3.28 6.16 5.33
CA ILE A 24 3.27 6.50 6.77
C ILE A 24 4.25 5.62 7.55
N SER A 25 4.30 4.31 7.25
CA SER A 25 5.28 3.40 7.84
C SER A 25 6.72 3.83 7.53
N PHE A 26 7.01 4.20 6.29
CA PHE A 26 8.34 4.67 5.90
C PHE A 26 8.73 5.95 6.64
N LEU A 27 7.80 6.92 6.75
CA LEU A 27 8.05 8.16 7.50
C LEU A 27 8.27 7.90 9.00
N ALA A 28 7.49 6.99 9.61
CA ALA A 28 7.65 6.62 11.00
C ALA A 28 9.01 5.94 11.26
N ALA A 29 9.41 5.00 10.39
CA ALA A 29 10.70 4.33 10.47
C ALA A 29 11.88 5.29 10.21
N ALA A 30 11.76 6.19 9.23
CA ALA A 30 12.77 7.21 8.96
C ALA A 30 12.92 8.19 10.13
N GLY A 31 11.80 8.60 10.75
CA GLY A 31 11.81 9.43 11.96
C GLY A 31 12.54 8.76 13.12
N GLN A 32 12.25 7.47 13.35
CA GLN A 32 12.93 6.68 14.39
C GLN A 32 14.44 6.55 14.09
N LEU A 33 14.84 6.31 12.84
CA LEU A 33 16.25 6.20 12.45
C LEU A 33 17.03 7.51 12.70
N ILE A 34 16.44 8.65 12.36
CA ILE A 34 17.05 9.98 12.61
C ILE A 34 17.23 10.20 14.11
N MET A 35 16.21 9.87 14.91
CA MET A 35 16.29 9.98 16.37
C MET A 35 17.36 9.06 16.97
N SER A 36 17.47 7.82 16.48
CA SER A 36 18.50 6.86 16.91
C SER A 36 19.91 7.31 16.52
N THR A 37 20.07 8.01 15.40
CA THR A 37 21.37 8.54 14.94
C THR A 37 21.84 9.72 15.79
N GLU A 38 20.92 10.59 16.20
CA GLU A 38 21.21 11.80 16.98
C GLU A 38 21.60 11.53 18.45
N LYS A 39 21.63 10.26 18.91
CA LYS A 39 21.88 9.88 20.33
C LYS A 39 21.09 10.75 21.33
N LYS A 40 19.88 11.15 20.98
CA LYS A 40 18.97 11.72 21.97
C LYS A 40 18.63 10.63 22.97
N ASP A 41 18.61 10.95 24.27
CA ASP A 41 17.93 10.16 25.29
C ASP A 41 16.43 10.18 25.00
N THR A 42 16.03 9.54 23.90
CA THR A 42 14.63 9.36 23.55
C THR A 42 14.05 8.36 24.54
N PRO A 43 12.97 8.71 25.26
CA PRO A 43 12.30 7.79 26.15
C PRO A 43 11.98 6.49 25.39
N VAL A 44 12.22 5.35 26.02
CA VAL A 44 11.92 4.02 25.45
C VAL A 44 10.46 3.94 25.00
N ASP A 45 9.55 4.59 25.72
CA ASP A 45 8.13 4.71 25.40
C ASP A 45 7.85 5.40 24.05
N THR A 46 8.67 6.39 23.69
CA THR A 46 8.58 7.07 22.39
C THR A 46 9.02 6.15 21.25
N LEU A 47 10.12 5.40 21.43
CA LEU A 47 10.60 4.44 20.43
C LEU A 47 9.57 3.31 20.21
N GLN A 48 9.03 2.77 21.29
CA GLN A 48 8.00 1.73 21.24
C GLN A 48 6.71 2.23 20.55
N SER A 49 6.38 3.52 20.71
CA SER A 49 5.26 4.14 20.01
C SER A 49 5.50 4.19 18.48
N PHE A 50 6.70 4.57 18.03
CA PHE A 50 7.05 4.57 16.60
C PHE A 50 7.07 3.17 16.00
N GLU A 51 7.61 2.18 16.72
CA GLU A 51 7.57 0.78 16.30
C GLU A 51 6.12 0.29 16.17
N THR A 52 5.29 0.54 17.17
CA THR A 52 3.86 0.16 17.15
C THR A 52 3.11 0.79 15.98
N VAL A 53 3.37 2.08 15.69
CA VAL A 53 2.79 2.77 14.54
C VAL A 53 3.27 2.13 13.24
N THR A 54 4.57 1.85 13.12
CA THR A 54 5.16 1.24 11.93
C THR A 54 4.54 -0.12 11.66
N GLU A 55 4.52 -1.02 12.64
CA GLU A 55 3.96 -2.38 12.51
C GLU A 55 2.48 -2.39 12.12
N LYS A 56 1.67 -1.56 12.78
CA LYS A 56 0.23 -1.45 12.49
C LYS A 56 -0.02 -0.91 11.09
N THR A 57 0.75 0.09 10.69
CA THR A 57 0.57 0.75 9.39
C THR A 57 1.07 -0.11 8.23
N VAL A 58 2.16 -0.88 8.41
CA VAL A 58 2.61 -1.90 7.45
C VAL A 58 1.55 -2.97 7.27
N SER A 59 1.02 -3.50 8.37
CA SER A 59 -0.03 -4.53 8.33
C SER A 59 -1.29 -4.03 7.63
N PHE A 60 -1.69 -2.79 7.90
CA PHE A 60 -2.78 -2.11 7.21
C PHE A 60 -2.51 -1.96 5.71
N GLY A 61 -1.33 -1.46 5.34
CA GLY A 61 -0.93 -1.27 3.94
C GLY A 61 -0.93 -2.59 3.17
N PHE A 62 -0.40 -3.66 3.77
CA PHE A 62 -0.36 -5.00 3.19
C PHE A 62 -1.75 -5.59 2.95
N LEU A 63 -2.66 -5.43 3.91
CA LEU A 63 -4.05 -5.88 3.77
C LEU A 63 -4.75 -5.16 2.61
N PHE A 64 -4.62 -3.84 2.54
CA PHE A 64 -5.23 -3.04 1.46
C PHE A 64 -4.61 -3.32 0.09
N LEU A 65 -3.30 -3.56 0.03
CA LEU A 65 -2.63 -3.97 -1.20
C LEU A 65 -3.16 -5.32 -1.70
N THR A 66 -3.37 -6.28 -0.80
CA THR A 66 -3.91 -7.59 -1.13
C THR A 66 -5.32 -7.48 -1.73
N ILE A 67 -6.19 -6.67 -1.12
CA ILE A 67 -7.52 -6.37 -1.65
C ILE A 67 -7.41 -5.62 -3.00
N GLY A 68 -6.42 -4.74 -3.15
CA GLY A 68 -6.09 -4.07 -4.40
C GLY A 68 -5.78 -5.04 -5.53
N ILE A 69 -4.96 -6.06 -5.30
CA ILE A 69 -4.65 -7.09 -6.29
C ILE A 69 -5.92 -7.86 -6.70
N ILE A 70 -6.76 -8.24 -5.73
CA ILE A 70 -8.02 -8.97 -6.00
C ILE A 70 -9.00 -8.10 -6.79
N THR A 71 -9.20 -6.85 -6.39
CA THR A 71 -10.10 -5.94 -7.12
C THR A 71 -9.56 -5.57 -8.50
N GLY A 72 -8.24 -5.54 -8.67
CA GLY A 72 -7.57 -5.34 -9.95
C GLY A 72 -7.81 -6.48 -10.93
N SER A 73 -7.74 -7.73 -10.47
CA SER A 73 -8.03 -8.90 -11.33
C SER A 73 -9.49 -8.95 -11.77
N VAL A 74 -10.43 -8.58 -10.88
CA VAL A 74 -11.86 -8.47 -11.23
C VAL A 74 -12.10 -7.36 -12.26
N TRP A 75 -11.42 -6.22 -12.12
CA TRP A 75 -11.49 -5.16 -13.12
C TRP A 75 -10.92 -5.59 -14.47
N ALA A 76 -9.78 -6.30 -14.50
CA ALA A 76 -9.18 -6.81 -15.73
C ALA A 76 -10.17 -7.69 -16.51
N ASN A 77 -10.88 -8.60 -15.81
CA ASN A 77 -11.93 -9.41 -16.42
C ASN A 77 -13.11 -8.56 -16.94
N SER A 78 -13.53 -7.53 -16.20
CA SER A 78 -14.59 -6.62 -16.65
C SER A 78 -14.19 -5.73 -17.83
N ALA A 79 -12.91 -5.39 -17.99
CA ALA A 79 -12.42 -4.47 -19.00
C ALA A 79 -11.99 -5.18 -20.30
N TRP A 80 -11.40 -6.37 -20.18
CA TRP A 80 -10.80 -7.11 -21.29
C TRP A 80 -11.38 -8.52 -21.49
N GLY A 81 -12.32 -8.96 -20.65
CA GLY A 81 -12.98 -10.27 -20.77
C GLY A 81 -12.13 -11.46 -20.29
N THR A 82 -10.94 -11.19 -19.74
CA THR A 82 -10.06 -12.18 -19.12
C THR A 82 -9.35 -11.57 -17.92
N TYR A 83 -9.02 -12.40 -16.93
CA TYR A 83 -8.33 -11.97 -15.71
C TYR A 83 -6.86 -11.60 -15.96
N TRP A 84 -6.26 -12.13 -17.03
CA TRP A 84 -4.85 -11.95 -17.39
C TRP A 84 -4.67 -12.28 -18.87
N SER A 85 -4.10 -11.38 -19.67
CA SER A 85 -4.00 -11.56 -21.13
C SER A 85 -2.60 -11.87 -21.65
N TRP A 86 -1.54 -11.82 -20.82
CA TRP A 86 -0.14 -11.92 -21.29
C TRP A 86 0.19 -10.96 -22.45
N ASP A 87 -0.52 -9.84 -22.54
CA ASP A 87 -0.27 -8.83 -23.56
C ASP A 87 1.05 -8.09 -23.24
N PRO A 88 1.87 -7.63 -24.21
CA PRO A 88 3.15 -6.98 -23.93
C PRO A 88 3.06 -5.79 -22.95
N LYS A 89 1.91 -5.10 -22.93
CA LYS A 89 1.57 -4.02 -21.99
C LYS A 89 1.39 -4.48 -20.52
N GLU A 90 1.15 -5.76 -20.27
CA GLU A 90 0.88 -6.35 -18.95
C GLU A 90 2.10 -7.09 -18.36
N ILE A 91 3.09 -7.44 -19.19
CA ILE A 91 4.30 -8.19 -18.75
C ILE A 91 5.54 -7.27 -18.68
N TRP A 92 5.56 -6.15 -19.40
CA TRP A 92 6.73 -5.26 -19.54
C TRP A 92 6.52 -3.85 -18.97
N SER A 93 5.48 -3.62 -18.17
CA SER A 93 5.27 -2.37 -17.42
C SER A 93 5.73 -2.48 -15.98
#